data_AF-A0A7S2A2C2-F1
#
_entry.id   AF-A0A7S2A2C2-F1
#
_cell.length_a   1.000
_cell.length_b   1.000
_cell.length_c   1.000
_cell.angle_alpha   90.00
_cell.angle_beta   90.00
_cell.angle_gamma   90.00
#
_symmetry.space_group_name_H-M   'P 1'
#
loop_
_entity.id
_entity.type
_entity.pdbx_description
1 polymer ?
#
loop_
_entity_poly.entity_id
_entity_poly.type
_entity_poly.pdbx_seq_one_letter_code
_entity_poly.pdbx_strand_id
1 'polypeptide(L)'
;RTQYLIETPTTRSQRDTEDECAPYFVDLTTLNVEQIDHLRGAGLIPPCPNEPEIADCGRGTRAAREARAARLEREAKAARLLGLDGGGRPAKAKEAEEVEDPYAIRLVRNRHASYLTRALTSPLPGGFVSLDASRPWMIYWTLHSLDVLGALPEEGVLR
;
A
#
# COMPACT_ATOMS: atom_id res chain seq x y z
N ARG A 1 -22.46 -10.34 27.71
CA ARG A 1 -21.14 -10.28 28.39
C ARG A 1 -20.61 -11.71 28.46
N THR A 2 -19.50 -12.01 27.79
CA THR A 2 -18.98 -13.38 27.72
C THR A 2 -18.48 -13.81 29.10
N GLN A 3 -18.89 -15.01 29.54
CA GLN A 3 -18.65 -15.54 30.89
C GLN A 3 -17.17 -15.81 31.23
N TYR A 4 -16.24 -15.45 30.35
CA TYR A 4 -14.82 -15.76 30.46
C TYR A 4 -13.89 -14.52 30.38
N LEU A 5 -14.45 -13.31 30.27
CA LEU A 5 -13.62 -12.11 30.19
C LEU A 5 -13.13 -11.70 31.60
N ILE A 6 -11.85 -11.92 31.88
CA ILE A 6 -11.21 -11.46 33.13
C ILE A 6 -10.95 -9.96 32.99
N GLU A 7 -11.52 -9.16 33.90
CA GLU A 7 -11.31 -7.70 33.87
C GLU A 7 -9.90 -7.33 34.33
N THR A 8 -9.13 -6.76 33.41
CA THR A 8 -7.81 -6.22 33.69
C THR A 8 -7.83 -4.68 33.65
N PRO A 9 -6.80 -3.99 34.16
CA PRO A 9 -6.69 -2.53 34.04
C PRO A 9 -6.77 -2.04 32.59
N THR A 10 -6.20 -2.78 31.64
CA THR A 10 -6.27 -2.47 30.21
C THR A 10 -7.68 -2.68 29.65
N THR A 11 -8.40 -3.71 30.09
CA THR A 11 -9.82 -3.93 29.72
C THR A 11 -10.73 -2.79 30.19
N ARG A 12 -10.45 -2.18 31.35
CA ARG A 12 -11.18 -0.99 31.82
C ARG A 12 -10.89 0.23 30.95
N SER A 13 -9.61 0.50 30.69
CA SER A 13 -9.21 1.62 29.83
C SER A 13 -9.80 1.51 28.42
N GLN A 14 -9.90 0.30 27.86
CA GLN A 14 -10.57 0.09 26.57
C GLN A 14 -12.05 0.44 26.64
N ARG A 15 -12.75 0.00 27.69
CA ARG A 15 -14.17 0.33 27.89
C ARG A 15 -14.39 1.84 28.02
N ASP A 16 -13.54 2.51 28.78
CA ASP A 16 -13.63 3.97 28.95
C ASP A 16 -13.46 4.69 27.61
N THR A 17 -12.54 4.22 26.76
CA THR A 17 -12.38 4.72 25.39
C THR A 17 -13.56 4.38 24.49
N GLU A 18 -14.11 3.17 24.57
CA GLU A 18 -15.31 2.77 23.82
C GLU A 18 -16.51 3.65 24.19
N ASP A 19 -16.69 3.95 25.48
CA ASP A 19 -17.76 4.82 25.99
C ASP A 19 -17.56 6.29 25.53
N GLU A 20 -16.31 6.78 25.52
CA GLU A 20 -15.98 8.11 25.00
C GLU A 20 -16.22 8.21 23.47
N CYS A 21 -15.90 7.14 22.74
CA CYS A 21 -16.08 7.08 21.30
C CYS A 21 -17.51 6.72 20.88
N ALA A 22 -18.35 6.21 21.79
CA ALA A 22 -19.73 5.78 21.54
C ALA A 22 -20.56 6.76 20.68
N PRO A 23 -20.52 8.09 20.91
CA PRO A 23 -21.31 9.05 20.12
C PRO A 23 -20.88 9.18 18.66
N TYR A 24 -19.67 8.75 18.31
CA TYR A 24 -19.14 8.83 16.95
C TYR A 24 -19.40 7.56 16.14
N PHE A 25 -19.84 6.48 16.79
CA PHE A 25 -20.24 5.27 16.08
C PHE A 25 -21.64 5.45 15.48
N VAL A 26 -21.76 5.11 14.20
CA VAL A 26 -23.04 5.14 13.49
C VAL A 26 -23.79 3.84 13.73
N ASP A 27 -24.97 3.91 14.33
CA ASP A 27 -25.87 2.76 14.43
C ASP A 27 -26.61 2.56 13.10
N LEU A 28 -26.20 1.53 12.36
CA LEU A 28 -26.78 1.21 11.05
C LEU A 28 -28.29 0.91 11.10
N THR A 29 -28.82 0.51 12.26
CA THR A 29 -30.24 0.22 12.42
C THR A 29 -31.10 1.48 12.51
N THR A 30 -30.47 2.62 12.80
CA THR A 30 -31.12 3.93 12.92
C THR A 30 -31.13 4.74 11.62
N LEU A 31 -30.37 4.29 10.61
CA LEU A 31 -30.24 4.96 9.32
C LEU A 31 -31.41 4.62 8.38
N ASN A 32 -31.75 5.56 7.50
CA ASN A 32 -32.71 5.32 6.43
C ASN A 32 -32.05 4.61 5.23
N VAL A 33 -32.88 4.12 4.29
CA VAL A 33 -32.41 3.35 3.12
C VAL A 33 -31.48 4.18 2.23
N GLU A 34 -31.75 5.48 2.04
CA GLU A 34 -30.93 6.36 1.21
C GLU A 34 -29.52 6.59 1.79
N GLN A 35 -29.42 6.72 3.11
CA GLN A 35 -28.15 6.83 3.83
C GLN A 35 -27.35 5.53 3.74
N ILE A 36 -28.03 4.39 3.87
CA ILE A 36 -27.41 3.08 3.71
C ILE A 36 -26.89 2.90 2.28
N ASP A 37 -27.67 3.28 1.27
CA ASP A 37 -27.25 3.21 -0.14
C ASP A 37 -26.09 4.16 -0.45
N HIS A 38 -26.08 5.35 0.16
CA HIS A 38 -24.94 6.26 0.08
C HIS A 38 -23.66 5.63 0.66
N LEU A 39 -23.75 4.98 1.82
CA LEU A 39 -22.62 4.29 2.44
C LEU A 39 -22.14 3.09 1.61
N ARG A 40 -23.04 2.38 0.92
CA ARG A 40 -22.69 1.33 -0.04
C ARG A 40 -21.97 1.89 -1.27
N GLY A 41 -22.49 2.98 -1.85
CA GLY A 41 -21.85 3.66 -2.98
C GLY A 41 -20.46 4.22 -2.64
N ALA A 42 -20.26 4.65 -1.39
CA ALA A 42 -18.97 5.06 -0.85
C ALA A 42 -18.03 3.87 -0.52
N GLY A 43 -18.51 2.62 -0.59
CA GLY A 43 -17.75 1.42 -0.27
C GLY A 43 -17.51 1.18 1.22
N LEU A 44 -18.27 1.84 2.11
CA LEU A 44 -18.12 1.71 3.57
C LEU A 44 -18.93 0.52 4.15
N ILE A 45 -19.91 0.00 3.39
CA ILE A 45 -20.75 -1.14 3.75
C ILE A 45 -20.83 -2.09 2.54
N PRO A 46 -20.87 -3.42 2.73
CA PRO A 46 -21.00 -4.36 1.62
C PRO A 46 -22.19 -4.05 0.69
N PRO A 47 -22.03 -4.28 -0.63
CA PRO A 47 -23.13 -4.17 -1.58
C PRO A 47 -24.24 -5.16 -1.21
N CYS A 48 -25.46 -4.88 -1.69
CA CYS A 48 -26.59 -5.75 -1.43
C CYS A 48 -26.27 -7.20 -1.86
N PRO A 49 -26.63 -8.23 -1.07
CA PRO A 49 -26.28 -9.63 -1.33
C PRO A 49 -26.83 -10.21 -2.65
N ASN A 50 -27.57 -9.41 -3.44
CA ASN A 50 -28.16 -9.80 -4.72
C ASN A 50 -27.53 -9.07 -5.93
N GLU A 51 -26.47 -8.27 -5.75
CA GLU A 51 -25.76 -7.65 -6.86
C GLU A 51 -24.52 -8.48 -7.26
N PRO A 52 -24.29 -8.73 -8.56
CA PRO A 52 -23.10 -9.41 -9.01
C PRO A 52 -21.86 -8.58 -8.66
N GLU A 53 -20.90 -9.20 -7.96
CA GLU A 53 -19.61 -8.60 -7.61
C GLU A 53 -18.97 -7.97 -8.86
N ILE A 54 -18.97 -6.64 -8.95
CA ILE A 54 -18.10 -5.93 -9.89
C ILE A 54 -16.69 -6.03 -9.30
N ALA A 55 -16.05 -7.15 -9.57
CA ALA A 55 -14.65 -7.35 -9.33
C ALA A 55 -13.85 -6.47 -10.29
N ASP A 56 -13.46 -5.28 -9.85
CA ASP A 56 -12.21 -4.69 -10.35
C ASP A 56 -11.62 -3.65 -9.39
N CYS A 57 -10.39 -3.89 -8.95
CA CYS A 57 -9.26 -3.01 -9.26
C CYS A 57 -8.00 -3.55 -8.56
N GLY A 58 -7.08 -4.12 -9.35
CA GLY A 58 -5.65 -4.04 -9.00
C GLY A 58 -4.86 -5.34 -8.89
N ARG A 59 -5.46 -6.53 -9.03
CA ARG A 59 -4.68 -7.78 -9.02
C ARG A 59 -4.26 -8.17 -10.44
N GLY A 60 -3.35 -7.39 -11.03
CA GLY A 60 -2.70 -7.77 -12.28
C GLY A 60 -2.03 -9.13 -12.12
N THR A 61 -2.49 -10.13 -12.86
CA THR A 61 -1.93 -11.49 -12.80
C THR A 61 -0.46 -11.46 -13.22
N ARG A 62 0.34 -12.40 -12.69
CA ARG A 62 1.76 -12.55 -13.06
C ARG A 62 1.96 -12.62 -14.58
N ALA A 63 1.03 -13.26 -15.29
CA ALA A 63 0.98 -13.31 -16.75
C ALA A 63 0.86 -11.91 -17.41
N ALA A 64 0.07 -11.00 -16.83
CA ALA A 64 -0.06 -9.63 -17.33
C ALA A 64 1.21 -8.80 -17.11
N ARG A 65 1.93 -9.02 -15.99
CA ARG A 65 3.25 -8.40 -15.74
C ARG A 65 4.30 -8.90 -16.73
N GLU A 66 4.35 -10.21 -16.97
CA GLU A 66 5.28 -10.86 -17.92
C GLU A 66 5.01 -10.42 -19.37
N ALA A 67 3.74 -10.32 -19.78
CA ALA A 67 3.37 -9.83 -21.11
C ALA A 67 3.79 -8.36 -21.35
N ARG A 68 3.72 -7.51 -20.32
CA ARG A 68 4.16 -6.12 -20.40
C ARG A 68 5.69 -5.99 -20.50
N ALA A 69 6.43 -6.81 -19.75
CA ALA A 69 7.89 -6.87 -19.83
C ALA A 69 8.37 -7.32 -21.24
N ALA A 70 7.75 -8.37 -21.79
CA ALA A 70 8.06 -8.87 -23.12
C ALA A 70 7.75 -7.85 -24.24
N ARG A 71 6.71 -7.03 -24.07
CA ARG A 71 6.38 -5.95 -25.01
C ARG A 71 7.44 -4.84 -24.99
N LEU A 72 7.86 -4.40 -23.80
CA LEU A 72 8.91 -3.38 -23.65
C LEU A 72 10.25 -3.85 -24.22
N GLU A 73 10.60 -5.13 -24.05
CA GLU A 73 11.82 -5.70 -24.62
C GLU A 73 11.77 -5.73 -26.15
N ARG A 74 10.62 -6.06 -26.74
CA ARG A 74 10.41 -6.01 -28.20
C ARG A 74 10.50 -4.60 -28.74
N GLU A 75 9.91 -3.63 -28.04
CA GLU A 75 9.97 -2.21 -28.40
C GLU A 75 11.42 -1.68 -28.31
N ALA A 76 12.17 -2.03 -27.27
CA ALA A 76 13.59 -1.68 -27.13
C ALA A 76 14.46 -2.32 -28.22
N LYS A 77 14.20 -3.58 -28.57
CA LYS A 77 14.91 -4.29 -29.64
C LYS A 77 14.58 -3.71 -31.02
N ALA A 78 13.33 -3.31 -31.25
CA ALA A 78 12.91 -2.63 -32.46
C ALA A 78 13.58 -1.26 -32.61
N ALA A 79 13.66 -0.47 -31.53
CA ALA A 79 14.36 0.82 -31.53
C ALA A 79 15.85 0.67 -31.91
N ARG A 80 16.51 -0.37 -31.39
CA ARG A 80 17.90 -0.71 -31.73
C ARG A 80 18.08 -1.13 -33.19
N LEU A 81 17.12 -1.86 -33.75
CA LEU A 81 17.15 -2.34 -35.13
C LEU A 81 16.86 -1.23 -36.16
N LEU A 82 16.07 -0.24 -35.76
CA LEU A 82 15.80 0.98 -36.54
C LEU A 82 16.92 2.03 -36.46
N GLY A 83 18.02 1.75 -35.75
CA GLY A 83 19.18 2.64 -35.68
C GLY A 83 18.90 3.98 -34.99
N LEU A 84 17.86 4.04 -34.14
CA LEU A 84 17.53 5.23 -33.34
C LEU A 84 18.48 5.42 -32.14
N ASP A 85 19.43 4.49 -31.94
CA ASP A 85 20.56 4.65 -31.02
C ASP A 85 21.59 5.61 -31.63
N GLY A 86 21.24 6.89 -31.70
CA GLY A 86 22.18 7.96 -31.93
C GLY A 86 23.22 7.97 -30.82
N GLY A 87 24.39 7.36 -31.08
CA GLY A 87 25.60 7.46 -30.28
C GLY A 87 26.12 8.91 -30.25
N GLY A 88 25.45 9.77 -29.50
CA GLY A 88 25.95 11.05 -29.05
C GLY A 88 26.34 10.91 -27.58
N ARG A 89 27.60 11.25 -27.26
CA ARG A 89 28.02 11.64 -25.90
C ARG A 89 26.86 12.41 -25.23
N PRO A 90 26.54 12.21 -23.94
CA PRO A 90 25.57 13.06 -23.28
C PRO A 90 26.17 14.47 -23.21
N ALA A 91 25.90 15.27 -24.25
CA ALA A 91 25.92 16.71 -24.16
C ALA A 91 24.94 17.00 -23.03
N LYS A 92 25.47 17.59 -21.95
CA LYS A 92 24.70 18.12 -20.82
C LYS A 92 23.39 18.67 -21.37
N ALA A 93 22.30 17.93 -21.14
CA ALA A 93 20.99 18.52 -21.21
C ALA A 93 21.09 19.71 -20.26
N LYS A 94 21.02 20.92 -20.82
CA LYS A 94 20.77 22.10 -20.01
C LYS A 94 19.54 21.75 -19.20
N GLU A 95 19.75 21.55 -17.90
CA GLU A 95 18.69 21.50 -16.92
C GLU A 95 17.82 22.71 -17.22
N ALA A 96 16.60 22.45 -17.70
CA ALA A 96 15.55 23.42 -17.55
C ALA A 96 15.56 23.74 -16.06
N GLU A 97 15.73 25.01 -15.73
CA GLU A 97 15.52 25.52 -14.38
C GLU A 97 14.04 25.27 -14.07
N GLU A 98 13.74 24.04 -13.65
CA GLU A 98 12.44 23.64 -13.14
C GLU A 98 12.25 24.51 -11.90
N VAL A 99 11.25 25.39 -11.94
CA VAL A 99 10.70 25.98 -10.73
C VAL A 99 10.16 24.80 -9.94
N GLU A 100 10.99 24.25 -9.04
CA GLU A 100 10.60 23.17 -8.15
C GLU A 100 9.46 23.71 -7.29
N ASP A 101 8.23 23.35 -7.64
CA ASP A 101 7.07 23.60 -6.80
C ASP A 101 7.28 22.82 -5.49
N PRO A 102 7.51 23.51 -4.34
CA PRO A 102 7.79 22.85 -3.07
C PRO A 102 6.60 22.03 -2.57
N TYR A 103 5.42 22.17 -3.18
CA TYR A 103 4.20 21.43 -2.85
C TYR A 103 3.85 20.34 -3.86
N ALA A 104 4.68 20.10 -4.89
CA ALA A 104 4.44 19.03 -5.85
C ALA A 104 4.52 17.65 -5.17
N ILE A 105 3.41 16.90 -5.24
CA ILE A 105 3.35 15.53 -4.71
C ILE A 105 4.14 14.60 -5.63
N ARG A 106 5.29 14.12 -5.15
CA ARG A 106 6.20 13.25 -5.92
C ARG A 106 6.43 11.92 -5.21
N LEU A 107 6.33 10.82 -5.95
CA LEU A 107 6.67 9.49 -5.45
C LEU A 107 8.19 9.27 -5.51
N VAL A 108 8.86 9.34 -4.35
CA VAL A 108 10.31 9.18 -4.25
C VAL A 108 10.69 7.70 -4.04
N ARG A 109 10.46 6.88 -5.07
CA ARG A 109 10.56 5.40 -5.02
C ARG A 109 11.80 4.88 -4.30
N ASN A 110 12.99 5.40 -4.62
CA ASN A 110 14.26 4.95 -4.04
C ASN A 110 14.35 5.19 -2.53
N ARG A 111 13.78 6.30 -2.03
CA ARG A 111 13.74 6.59 -0.58
C ARG A 111 12.80 5.64 0.15
N HIS A 112 11.64 5.37 -0.45
CA HIS A 112 10.70 4.39 0.11
C HIS A 112 11.30 2.98 0.14
N ALA A 113 11.93 2.54 -0.95
CA ALA A 113 12.62 1.25 -0.99
C ALA A 113 13.70 1.14 0.08
N SER A 114 14.57 2.15 0.22
CA SER A 114 15.61 2.17 1.26
C SER A 114 15.03 2.13 2.68
N TYR A 115 13.95 2.85 2.94
CA TYR A 115 13.25 2.82 4.23
C TYR A 115 12.71 1.42 4.55
N LEU A 116 12.04 0.78 3.60
CA LEU A 116 11.48 -0.56 3.76
C LEU A 116 12.57 -1.62 3.95
N THR A 117 13.67 -1.55 3.19
CA THR A 117 14.80 -2.46 3.36
C THR A 117 15.42 -2.32 4.75
N ARG A 118 15.54 -1.10 5.29
CA ARG A 118 16.03 -0.88 6.66
C ARG A 118 15.12 -1.50 7.71
N ALA A 119 13.80 -1.46 7.50
CA ALA A 119 12.85 -2.09 8.42
C ALA A 119 12.99 -3.62 8.49
N LEU A 120 13.55 -4.26 7.45
CA LEU A 120 13.83 -5.70 7.42
C LEU A 120 15.22 -6.07 7.97
N THR A 121 16.21 -5.19 7.80
CA THR A 121 17.61 -5.50 8.13
C THR A 121 18.07 -4.95 9.48
N SER A 122 17.40 -3.93 9.99
CA SER A 122 17.78 -3.25 11.23
C SER A 122 16.76 -3.52 12.34
N PRO A 123 17.20 -3.76 13.58
CA PRO A 123 16.28 -3.93 14.70
C PRO A 123 15.49 -2.64 14.97
N LEU A 124 14.21 -2.80 15.32
CA LEU A 124 13.37 -1.67 15.70
C LEU A 124 13.72 -1.18 17.13
N PRO A 125 13.64 0.13 17.40
CA PRO A 125 13.82 0.67 18.74
C PRO A 125 12.84 0.08 19.77
N GLY A 126 13.21 0.07 21.05
CA GLY A 126 12.37 -0.49 22.12
C GLY A 126 10.98 0.16 22.29
N GLY A 127 10.79 1.38 21.78
CA GLY A 127 9.47 2.03 21.76
C GLY A 127 8.42 1.33 20.89
N PHE A 128 8.82 0.37 20.05
CA PHE A 128 7.92 -0.39 19.17
C PHE A 128 7.34 -1.65 19.84
N VAL A 129 7.44 -1.79 21.17
CA VAL A 129 6.93 -2.96 21.91
C VAL A 129 5.42 -3.20 21.71
N SER A 130 4.63 -2.15 21.51
CA SER A 130 3.20 -2.26 21.21
C SER A 130 2.90 -2.99 19.90
N LEU A 131 3.89 -3.11 19.00
CA LEU A 131 3.78 -3.76 17.71
C LEU A 131 4.35 -5.18 17.69
N ASP A 132 4.77 -5.74 18.83
CA ASP A 132 5.34 -7.10 18.89
C ASP A 132 4.31 -8.16 18.46
N ALA A 133 3.04 -7.98 18.85
CA ALA A 133 1.94 -8.84 18.40
C ALA A 133 1.64 -8.73 16.89
N SER A 134 2.10 -7.65 16.25
CA SER A 134 1.85 -7.36 14.82
C SER A 134 3.09 -7.57 13.95
N ARG A 135 4.12 -8.28 14.43
CA ARG A 135 5.32 -8.59 13.63
C ARG A 135 5.05 -9.26 12.29
N PRO A 136 4.16 -10.26 12.18
CA PRO A 136 3.81 -10.84 10.88
C PRO A 136 3.21 -9.80 9.92
N TRP A 137 2.38 -8.88 10.43
CA TRP A 137 1.78 -7.80 9.64
C TRP A 137 2.82 -6.81 9.14
N MET A 138 3.78 -6.41 9.99
CA MET A 138 4.87 -5.52 9.59
C MET A 138 5.71 -6.13 8.47
N ILE A 139 6.03 -7.42 8.55
CA ILE A 139 6.76 -8.13 7.49
C ILE A 139 5.96 -8.14 6.19
N TYR A 140 4.67 -8.50 6.26
CA TYR A 140 3.78 -8.52 5.10
C TYR A 140 3.71 -7.16 4.41
N TRP A 141 3.43 -6.08 5.16
CA TRP A 141 3.35 -4.74 4.59
C TRP A 141 4.66 -4.29 3.97
N THR A 142 5.79 -4.64 4.59
CA THR A 142 7.10 -4.24 4.09
C THR A 142 7.45 -4.95 2.78
N LEU A 143 7.30 -6.28 2.74
CA LEU A 143 7.57 -7.07 1.54
C LEU A 143 6.60 -6.74 0.41
N HIS A 144 5.31 -6.59 0.73
CA HIS A 144 4.30 -6.25 -0.27
C HIS A 144 4.56 -4.86 -0.86
N SER A 145 4.94 -3.88 -0.04
CA SER A 145 5.31 -2.54 -0.52
C SER A 145 6.54 -2.58 -1.43
N LEU A 146 7.53 -3.42 -1.14
CA LEU A 146 8.70 -3.63 -2.01
C LEU A 146 8.31 -4.26 -3.36
N ASP A 147 7.37 -5.22 -3.38
CA ASP A 147 6.83 -5.77 -4.63
C ASP A 147 6.09 -4.71 -5.47
N VAL A 148 5.25 -3.89 -4.83
CA VAL A 148 4.57 -2.77 -5.51
C VAL A 148 5.56 -1.77 -6.09
N LEU A 149 6.69 -1.54 -5.41
CA LEU A 149 7.77 -0.68 -5.89
C LEU A 149 8.70 -1.35 -6.92
N GLY A 150 8.58 -2.66 -7.16
CA GLY A 150 9.48 -3.42 -8.02
C GLY A 150 10.91 -3.51 -7.46
N ALA A 151 11.05 -3.45 -6.14
CA ALA A 151 12.33 -3.39 -5.41
C ALA A 151 12.51 -4.58 -4.45
N LEU A 152 11.93 -5.73 -4.78
CA LEU A 152 12.14 -6.95 -4.00
C LEU A 152 13.63 -7.32 -3.99
N PRO A 153 14.19 -7.71 -2.84
CA PRO A 153 15.55 -8.22 -2.79
C PRO A 153 15.63 -9.54 -3.55
N GLU A 154 16.71 -9.71 -4.32
CA GLU A 154 17.05 -11.00 -4.94
C GLU A 154 17.20 -12.11 -3.89
N GLU A 155 16.88 -13.35 -4.27
CA GLU A 155 16.95 -14.50 -3.38
C GLU A 155 18.36 -14.64 -2.78
N GLY A 156 18.47 -14.48 -1.45
CA GLY A 156 19.73 -14.65 -0.70
C GLY A 156 20.26 -13.43 0.05
N VAL A 157 19.67 -12.24 -0.13
CA VAL A 157 20.09 -11.01 0.60
C VAL A 157 19.55 -10.94 2.04
N LEU A 158 18.45 -11.63 2.33
CA LEU A 158 17.79 -11.64 3.65
C LEU A 158 18.21 -12.87 4.48
N ARG A 159 19.50 -12.99 4.80
CA ARG A 159 20.02 -14.02 5.72
C ARG A 159 20.27 -13.47 7.12
#